data_AF-A0A1H4HVE6-F1
#
_entry.id   AF-A0A1H4HVE6-F1
#
_cell.length_a   1.000
_cell.length_b   1.000
_cell.length_c   1.000
_cell.angle_alpha   90.00
_cell.angle_beta   90.00
_cell.angle_gamma   90.00
#
_symmetry.space_group_name_H-M   'P 1'
#
loop_
_entity.id
_entity.type
_entity.pdbx_description
1 polymer ?
#
loop_
_entity_poly.entity_id
_entity_poly.type
_entity_poly.pdbx_seq_one_letter_code
_entity_poly.pdbx_strand_id
1 'polypeptide(L)'
;MVGFVAGQTKASPNAVFAGSVPYLMLAGNLVSGWQLARSLLVAEDLVKAGTDVPFMKAKIATARFYAEHILNKAPGLRDSIVDGADSVTALALDAF
;
A
#
# COMPACT_ATOMS: atom_id res chain seq x y z
N MET A 1 -1.10 -0.47 13.49
CA MET A 1 -1.15 0.52 12.39
C MET A 1 -2.29 1.51 12.57
N VAL A 2 -3.56 1.06 12.63
CA VAL A 2 -4.71 1.94 12.97
C VAL A 2 -4.54 2.63 14.34
N GLY A 3 -4.02 1.91 15.35
CA GLY A 3 -3.74 2.49 16.67
C GLY A 3 -2.55 3.47 16.74
N PHE A 4 -1.64 3.47 15.77
CA PHE A 4 -0.51 4.41 15.72
C PHE A 4 -0.96 5.76 15.13
N VAL A 5 -1.75 5.72 14.05
CA VAL A 5 -2.31 6.91 13.39
C VAL A 5 -3.35 7.61 14.26
N ALA A 6 -4.18 6.87 14.99
CA ALA A 6 -5.19 7.44 15.89
C ALA A 6 -4.63 7.97 17.23
N GLY A 7 -3.41 7.55 17.63
CA GLY A 7 -2.82 7.88 18.94
C GLY A 7 -1.84 9.06 18.97
N GLN A 8 -1.25 9.44 17.83
CA GLN A 8 -0.10 10.37 17.79
C GLN A 8 -0.41 11.75 17.19
N THR A 9 -1.66 12.05 16.81
CA THR A 9 -2.03 13.29 16.09
C THR A 9 -1.74 14.59 16.85
N LYS A 10 -1.55 14.53 18.18
CA LYS A 10 -1.30 15.71 19.04
C LYS A 10 0.15 15.85 19.55
N ALA A 11 1.04 14.88 19.35
CA ALA A 11 2.30 14.82 20.11
C ALA A 11 3.58 15.20 19.34
N SER A 12 3.62 15.13 18.00
CA SER A 12 4.82 15.48 17.21
C SER A 12 4.53 15.81 15.74
N PRO A 13 4.34 17.10 15.39
CA PRO A 13 3.99 17.53 14.03
C PRO A 13 4.99 17.10 12.95
N ASN A 14 6.30 17.11 13.25
CA ASN A 14 7.34 16.80 12.26
C ASN A 14 7.36 15.31 11.85
N ALA A 15 7.03 14.39 12.76
CA ALA A 15 6.91 12.96 12.46
C ALA A 15 5.70 12.67 11.55
N VAL A 16 4.62 13.45 11.68
CA VAL A 16 3.41 13.31 10.85
C VAL A 16 3.65 13.76 9.42
N PHE A 17 4.41 14.85 9.20
CA PHE A 17 4.74 15.30 7.84
C PHE A 17 5.71 14.34 7.14
N ALA A 18 6.72 13.83 7.84
CA ALA A 18 7.66 12.84 7.33
C ALA A 18 6.99 11.53 6.88
N GLY A 19 5.98 11.07 7.62
CA GLY A 19 5.25 9.84 7.31
C GLY A 19 4.09 9.98 6.31
N SER A 20 3.74 11.21 5.90
CA SER A 20 2.52 11.48 5.12
C SER A 20 2.51 10.84 3.73
N VAL A 21 3.60 10.96 2.96
CA VAL A 21 3.74 10.37 1.62
C VAL A 21 3.84 8.84 1.68
N PRO A 22 4.68 8.23 2.54
CA PRO A 22 4.68 6.78 2.74
C PRO A 22 3.30 6.23 3.16
N TYR A 23 2.58 6.95 4.02
CA TYR A 23 1.22 6.57 4.44
C TYR A 23 0.23 6.64 3.28
N LEU A 24 0.24 7.72 2.48
CA LEU A 24 -0.59 7.84 1.28
C LEU A 24 -0.35 6.68 0.31
N MET A 25 0.93 6.35 0.07
CA MET A 25 1.29 5.24 -0.81
C MET A 25 0.81 3.90 -0.28
N LEU A 26 0.97 3.66 1.02
CA LEU A 26 0.53 2.42 1.65
C LEU A 26 -0.99 2.27 1.59
N ALA A 27 -1.74 3.33 1.91
CA ALA A 27 -3.19 3.33 1.83
C ALA A 27 -3.69 3.09 0.40
N GLY A 28 -3.10 3.78 -0.59
CA GLY A 28 -3.43 3.60 -2.01
C GLY A 28 -3.17 2.18 -2.51
N ASN A 29 -2.03 1.60 -2.15
CA ASN A 29 -1.67 0.23 -2.54
C ASN A 29 -2.58 -0.80 -1.90
N LEU A 30 -2.94 -0.63 -0.62
CA LEU A 30 -3.81 -1.54 0.10
C LEU A 30 -5.22 -1.57 -0.51
N VAL A 31 -5.83 -0.42 -0.74
CA VAL A 31 -7.19 -0.34 -1.30
C VAL A 31 -7.22 -0.89 -2.74
N SER A 32 -6.22 -0.55 -3.55
CA SER A 32 -6.12 -1.04 -4.93
C SER A 32 -5.91 -2.56 -4.97
N GLY A 33 -5.02 -3.08 -4.13
CA GLY A 33 -4.80 -4.53 -3.99
C GLY A 33 -6.06 -5.27 -3.56
N TRP A 34 -6.83 -4.72 -2.61
CA TRP A 34 -8.10 -5.29 -2.18
C TRP A 34 -9.14 -5.34 -3.31
N GLN A 35 -9.30 -4.26 -4.08
CA GLN A 35 -10.24 -4.26 -5.21
C GLN A 35 -9.80 -5.23 -6.32
N LEU A 36 -8.49 -5.35 -6.57
CA LEU A 36 -7.97 -6.34 -7.52
C LEU A 36 -8.18 -7.78 -7.05
N ALA A 37 -8.03 -8.06 -5.76
CA ALA A 37 -8.36 -9.37 -5.20
C ALA A 37 -9.85 -9.70 -5.36
N ARG A 38 -10.75 -8.74 -5.16
CA ARG A 38 -12.19 -8.92 -5.44
C ARG A 38 -12.46 -9.18 -6.91
N SER A 39 -11.81 -8.42 -7.81
CA SER A 39 -11.92 -8.63 -9.25
C SER A 39 -11.37 -10.00 -9.68
N LEU A 40 -10.33 -10.50 -9.02
CA LEU A 40 -9.74 -11.81 -9.27
C LEU A 40 -10.75 -12.94 -9.01
N LEU A 41 -11.42 -12.91 -7.85
CA LEU A 41 -12.42 -13.92 -7.49
C LEU A 41 -13.55 -14.01 -8.54
N VAL A 42 -14.07 -12.86 -8.96
CA VAL A 42 -15.11 -12.79 -10.00
C VAL A 42 -14.59 -13.30 -11.34
N ALA A 43 -13.35 -12.93 -11.72
CA ALA A 43 -12.75 -13.37 -12.97
C ALA A 43 -12.53 -14.89 -13.01
N GLU A 44 -12.13 -15.51 -11.89
CA GLU A 44 -11.98 -16.96 -11.80
C GLU A 44 -13.31 -17.69 -12.02
N ASP A 45 -14.41 -17.16 -11.48
CA ASP A 45 -15.74 -17.75 -11.68
C ASP A 45 -16.25 -17.55 -13.12
N LEU A 46 -16.00 -16.40 -13.73
CA LEU A 46 -16.37 -16.14 -15.13
C LEU A 46 -15.54 -16.99 -16.11
N VAL A 47 -14.28 -17.30 -15.80
CA VAL A 47 -13.48 -18.27 -16.58
C VAL A 47 -14.12 -19.66 -16.52
N LYS A 48 -14.56 -20.12 -15.34
CA LYS A 48 -15.25 -21.42 -15.19
C LYS A 48 -16.57 -21.45 -15.96
N ALA A 49 -17.28 -20.33 -16.00
CA ALA A 49 -18.52 -20.15 -16.76
C ALA A 49 -18.30 -19.94 -18.27
N GLY A 50 -17.05 -19.91 -18.75
CA GLY A 50 -16.74 -19.72 -20.18
C GLY A 50 -17.02 -18.31 -20.72
N THR A 51 -17.18 -17.31 -19.85
CA THR A 51 -17.54 -15.94 -20.25
C THR A 51 -16.29 -15.09 -20.45
N ASP A 52 -16.11 -14.54 -21.65
CA ASP A 52 -15.00 -13.64 -22.03
C ASP A 52 -13.63 -14.11 -21.49
N VAL A 53 -13.34 -15.39 -21.72
CA VAL A 53 -12.20 -16.09 -21.11
C VAL A 53 -10.85 -15.38 -21.34
N PRO A 54 -10.54 -14.85 -22.55
CA PRO A 54 -9.29 -14.11 -22.75
C PRO A 54 -9.17 -12.87 -21.84
N PHE A 55 -10.23 -12.07 -21.73
CA PHE A 55 -10.24 -10.87 -20.90
C PHE A 55 -10.17 -11.21 -19.40
N MET A 56 -10.90 -12.23 -18.96
CA MET A 56 -10.84 -12.68 -17.55
C MET A 56 -9.47 -13.24 -17.17
N LYS A 57 -8.80 -13.98 -18.07
CA LYS A 57 -7.41 -14.42 -17.86
C LYS A 57 -6.45 -13.24 -17.75
N ALA A 58 -6.63 -12.19 -18.55
CA ALA A 58 -5.84 -10.96 -18.43
C ALA A 58 -6.06 -10.29 -17.05
N LYS A 59 -7.32 -10.19 -16.58
CA LYS A 59 -7.65 -9.68 -15.24
C LYS A 59 -6.97 -10.46 -14.12
N ILE A 60 -7.00 -11.80 -14.19
CA ILE A 60 -6.32 -12.68 -13.23
C ILE A 60 -4.81 -12.38 -13.21
N ALA A 61 -4.18 -12.30 -14.38
CA ALA A 61 -2.75 -12.01 -14.49
C ALA A 61 -2.39 -10.63 -13.91
N THR A 62 -3.20 -9.59 -14.19
CA THR A 62 -3.00 -8.24 -13.63
C THR A 62 -3.11 -8.23 -12.11
N ALA A 63 -4.11 -8.92 -11.53
CA ALA A 63 -4.28 -8.98 -10.09
C ALA A 63 -3.10 -9.67 -9.39
N ARG A 64 -2.59 -10.77 -9.98
CA ARG A 64 -1.40 -11.48 -9.50
C ARG A 64 -0.15 -10.60 -9.57
N PHE A 65 0.08 -9.96 -10.71
CA PHE A 65 1.21 -9.03 -10.87
C PHE A 65 1.19 -7.95 -9.79
N TYR A 66 0.03 -7.33 -9.54
CA TYR A 66 -0.10 -6.30 -8.53
C TYR A 66 0.24 -6.81 -7.12
N ALA A 67 -0.25 -8.00 -6.76
CA ALA A 67 0.04 -8.61 -5.47
C ALA A 67 1.55 -8.88 -5.30
N GLU A 68 2.17 -9.45 -6.33
CA GLU A 68 3.57 -9.89 -6.30
C GLU A 68 4.59 -8.75 -6.40
N HIS A 69 4.25 -7.66 -7.10
CA HIS A 69 5.23 -6.62 -7.47
C HIS A 69 4.97 -5.24 -6.85
N ILE A 70 3.73 -4.98 -6.43
CA ILE A 70 3.33 -3.65 -5.89
C ILE A 70 2.94 -3.79 -4.42
N LEU A 71 2.01 -4.69 -4.12
CA LEU A 71 1.52 -4.86 -2.75
C LEU A 71 2.59 -5.45 -1.81
N ASN A 72 3.56 -6.19 -2.35
CA ASN A 72 4.71 -6.71 -1.61
C ASN A 72 5.53 -5.61 -0.88
N LYS A 73 5.43 -4.34 -1.30
CA LYS A 73 6.11 -3.19 -0.67
C LYS A 73 5.41 -2.71 0.60
N ALA A 74 4.18 -3.17 0.86
CA ALA A 74 3.36 -2.68 1.96
C ALA A 74 4.03 -2.82 3.35
N PRO A 75 4.72 -3.94 3.68
CA PRO A 75 5.48 -4.03 4.93
C PRO A 75 6.59 -2.98 5.03
N GLY A 76 7.39 -2.77 3.97
CA GLY A 76 8.45 -1.77 3.98
C GLY A 76 7.95 -0.34 4.12
N LEU A 77 6.79 -0.02 3.52
CA LEU A 77 6.13 1.27 3.72
C LEU A 77 5.62 1.43 5.15
N ARG A 78 5.07 0.37 5.76
CA ARG A 78 4.65 0.38 7.17
C ARG A 78 5.84 0.67 8.07
N ASP A 79 6.96 0.00 7.86
CA ASP A 79 8.16 0.17 8.70
C ASP A 79 8.74 1.57 8.53
N SER A 80 8.73 2.12 7.31
CA SER A 80 9.11 3.52 7.07
C SER A 80 8.23 4.52 7.84
N ILE A 81 6.94 4.20 8.05
CA ILE A 81 6.01 5.06 8.80
C ILE A 81 6.21 4.95 10.31
N VAL A 82 6.52 3.75 10.81
CA VAL A 82 6.63 3.48 12.26
C VAL A 82 8.02 3.83 12.78
N ASP A 83 9.06 3.46 12.05
CA ASP A 83 10.45 3.49 12.52
C ASP A 83 11.31 4.55 11.79
N GLY A 84 10.79 5.16 10.72
CA GLY A 84 11.54 6.10 9.87
C GLY A 84 11.48 7.58 10.29
N ALA A 85 10.68 7.94 11.30
CA ALA A 85 10.47 9.34 11.66
C ALA A 85 11.75 10.03 12.18
N ASP A 86 12.56 9.32 12.95
CA ASP A 86 13.76 9.88 13.58
C ASP A 86 14.85 10.23 12.55
N SER A 87 14.94 9.48 11.45
CA SER A 87 15.96 9.71 10.41
C SER A 87 15.69 10.98 9.60
N VAL A 88 14.44 11.40 9.46
CA VAL A 88 14.06 12.61 8.73
C VAL A 88 14.49 13.89 9.46
N THR A 89 14.58 13.85 10.79
CA THR A 89 15.01 14.98 11.62
C THR A 89 16.46 14.87 12.10
N ALA A 90 17.18 13.81 11.71
CA ALA A 90 18.52 13.52 12.24
C ALA A 90 19.62 14.42 11.63
N LEU A 91 19.43 14.93 10.42
CA LEU A 91 20.41 15.80 9.77
C LEU A 91 20.15 17.26 10.13
N ALA A 92 21.18 17.95 10.62
CA ALA A 92 21.11 19.38 10.92
C ALA A 92 20.96 20.19 9.62
N LEU A 93 20.18 21.27 9.65
CA LEU A 93 19.84 22.09 8.47
C LEU A 93 21.06 22.69 7.75
N ASP A 94 22.14 22.94 8.49
CA ASP A 94 23.42 23.45 8.00
C ASP A 94 24.30 22.36 7.36
N ALA A 95 23.89 21.10 7.42
CA ALA A 95 24.56 19.95 6.82
C ALA A 95 23.86 19.40 5.56
N PHE A 96 22.80 20.07 5.07
CA PHE A 96 22.18 19.83 3.76
C PHE A 96 22.85 20.67 2.66
#